data_AF-A0A519KI73-F1
#
_entry.id   AF-A0A519KI73-F1
#
_cell.length_a   1.000
_cell.length_b   1.000
_cell.length_c   1.000
_cell.angle_alpha   90.00
_cell.angle_beta   90.00
_cell.angle_gamma   90.00
#
_symmetry.space_group_name_H-M   'P 1'
#
loop_
_entity.id
_entity.type
_entity.pdbx_description
1 polymer ?
#
loop_
_entity_poly.entity_id
_entity_poly.type
_entity_poly.pdbx_seq_one_letter_code
_entity_poly.pdbx_strand_id
1 'polypeptide(L)' 'MVRNKAAVYQFKKQTGYPNGRPGYVIDHIVPLKKGGCDCPENMQWQTIKEAKAKDAWE' A
#
# COMPACT_ATOMS: atom_id res chain seq x y z
N MET A 1 -3.55 12.93 -6.40
CA MET A 1 -2.26 12.27 -6.69
C MET A 1 -2.57 10.81 -7.01
N VAL A 2 -2.36 10.38 -8.25
CA VAL A 2 -2.76 9.06 -8.74
C VAL A 2 -1.69 8.04 -8.33
N ARG A 3 -2.08 7.02 -7.55
CA ARG A 3 -1.22 5.88 -7.21
C ARG A 3 -0.59 5.31 -8.48
N ASN A 4 0.73 5.08 -8.48
CA ASN A 4 1.37 4.49 -9.63
C ASN A 4 0.97 3.01 -9.75
N LYS A 5 0.08 2.70 -10.70
CA LYS A 5 -0.41 1.33 -10.93
C LYS A 5 0.72 0.34 -11.20
N ALA A 6 1.83 0.79 -11.80
CA ALA A 6 2.99 -0.05 -12.04
C ALA A 6 3.71 -0.44 -10.73
N ALA A 7 3.90 0.50 -9.81
CA ALA A 7 4.54 0.23 -8.52
C ALA A 7 3.71 -0.75 -7.67
N VAL A 8 2.39 -0.55 -7.63
CA VAL A 8 1.44 -1.47 -6.96
C VAL A 8 1.49 -2.86 -7.58
N TYR A 9 1.53 -2.96 -8.90
CA TYR A 9 1.62 -4.24 -9.60
C TYR A 9 2.94 -4.97 -9.31
N GLN A 10 4.07 -4.24 -9.34
CA GLN A 10 5.37 -4.79 -8.99
C GLN A 10 5.42 -5.28 -7.54
N PHE A 11 4.89 -4.48 -6.59
CA PHE A 11 4.81 -4.87 -5.18
C PHE A 11 3.99 -6.16 -4.98
N LYS A 12 2.82 -6.25 -5.63
CA LYS A 12 1.99 -7.46 -5.63
C LYS A 12 2.75 -8.68 -6.16
N LYS A 13 3.51 -8.51 -7.24
CA LYS A 13 4.32 -9.57 -7.84
C LYS A 13 5.49 -9.98 -6.93
N GLN A 14 6.21 -9.01 -6.36
CA GLN A 14 7.32 -9.24 -5.43
C GLN A 14 6.90 -9.98 -4.17
N THR A 15 5.73 -9.64 -3.63
CA THR A 15 5.20 -10.26 -2.40
C THR A 15 4.45 -11.57 -2.65
N GLY A 16 4.36 -12.05 -3.89
CA GLY A 16 3.70 -13.31 -4.23
C GLY A 16 2.17 -13.24 -4.24
N TYR A 17 1.58 -12.03 -4.22
CA TYR A 17 0.14 -11.81 -4.26
C TYR A 17 -0.28 -10.99 -5.51
N PRO A 18 -0.12 -11.54 -6.73
CA PRO A 18 -0.38 -10.83 -7.98
C PRO A 18 -1.83 -10.32 -8.09
N ASN A 19 -2.79 -11.06 -7.55
CA ASN A 19 -4.21 -10.70 -7.53
C ASN A 19 -4.65 -9.92 -6.28
N GLY A 20 -3.70 -9.57 -5.40
CA GLY A 20 -4.00 -9.01 -4.09
C GLY A 20 -4.13 -10.08 -3.00
N ARG A 21 -4.08 -9.63 -1.75
CA ARG A 21 -4.12 -10.49 -0.57
C ARG A 21 -5.44 -10.25 0.17
N PRO A 22 -6.34 -11.25 0.27
CA PRO A 22 -7.61 -11.11 0.97
C PRO A 22 -7.34 -10.79 2.46
N GLY A 23 -8.06 -9.81 3.01
CA GLY A 23 -7.84 -9.33 4.37
C GLY A 23 -6.76 -8.24 4.53
N TYR A 24 -6.05 -7.89 3.44
CA TYR A 24 -4.99 -6.90 3.45
C TYR A 24 -5.16 -5.87 2.33
N VAL A 25 -4.63 -4.67 2.57
CA VAL A 25 -4.57 -3.56 1.63
C VAL A 25 -3.12 -3.09 1.49
N ILE A 26 -2.83 -2.44 0.38
CA ILE A 26 -1.50 -1.86 0.12
C ILE A 26 -1.52 -0.43 0.65
N ASP A 27 -0.69 -0.17 1.66
CA ASP A 27 -0.50 1.13 2.27
C ASP A 27 0.93 1.62 2.04
N HIS A 28 1.14 2.93 2.09
CA HIS A 28 2.48 3.50 2.00
C HIS A 28 3.09 3.62 3.39
N ILE A 29 4.32 3.13 3.58
CA ILE A 29 5.06 3.24 4.85
C ILE A 29 5.23 4.72 5.20
N VAL A 30 5.71 5.50 4.24
CA VAL A 30 5.76 6.97 4.31
C VAL A 30 4.60 7.52 3.48
N PRO A 31 3.66 8.26 4.09
CA PRO A 31 2.56 8.85 3.34
C PRO A 31 3.08 9.84 2.30
N LEU A 32 2.49 9.82 1.11
CA LEU A 32 2.86 10.70 -0.01
C LEU A 32 2.79 12.19 0.38
N LYS A 33 1.85 12.56 1.28
CA LYS A 33 1.72 13.92 1.83
C LYS A 33 3.00 14.41 2.55
N LYS A 34 3.84 13.49 3.07
CA LYS A 34 5.12 13.79 3.72
C LYS A 34 6.33 13.64 2.79
N GLY A 35 6.11 13.50 1.48
CA GLY A 35 7.18 13.30 0.49
C GLY A 35 7.59 11.84 0.28
N GLY A 36 6.76 10.87 0.69
CA GLY A 36 7.00 9.46 0.39
C GLY A 36 7.02 9.19 -1.12
N CYS A 37 7.94 8.33 -1.58
CA CYS A 37 7.92 7.87 -2.96
C CYS A 37 6.74 6.91 -3.21
N ASP A 38 6.08 7.01 -4.37
CA ASP A 38 5.18 5.97 -4.89
C ASP A 38 6.01 4.83 -5.52
N CYS A 39 6.81 4.18 -4.68
CA CYS A 39 7.76 3.13 -5.01
C CYS A 39 7.32 1.83 -4.29
N PRO A 40 7.53 0.63 -4.88
CA PRO A 40 7.21 -0.63 -4.19
C PRO A 40 7.99 -0.80 -2.88
N GLU A 41 9.16 -0.17 -2.75
CA GLU A 41 9.97 -0.13 -1.52
C GLU A 41 9.30 0.66 -0.38
N ASN A 42 8.43 1.61 -0.72
CA ASN A 42 7.64 2.39 0.23
C ASN A 42 6.22 1.84 0.39
N MET A 43 5.94 0.63 -0.09
CA MET A 43 4.64 -0.03 0.04
C MET A 43 4.73 -1.17 1.07
N GLN A 44 3.67 -1.33 1.86
CA GLN A 44 3.52 -2.42 2.81
C GLN A 44 2.12 -3.01 2.77
N TRP A 45 2.02 -4.30 3.13
CA TRP A 45 0.73 -4.94 3.38
C TRP A 45 0.24 -4.54 4.77
N GLN A 46 -0.89 -3.86 4.82
CA GLN A 46 -1.58 -3.52 6.06
C GLN A 46 -2.88 -4.32 6.15
N THR A 47 -3.26 -4.79 7.34
CA THR A 47 -4.55 -5.48 7.47
C THR A 47 -5.71 -4.50 7.25
N ILE A 48 -6.84 -4.98 6.73
CA ILE A 48 -8.04 -4.15 6.57
C ILE A 48 -8.47 -3.52 7.91
N LYS A 49 -8.26 -4.24 9.03
CA LYS A 49 -8.59 -3.74 10.37
C LYS A 49 -7.70 -2.57 10.77
N GLU A 50 -6.40 -2.67 10.57
CA GLU A 50 -5.46 -1.58 10.82
C GLU A 50 -5.68 -0.41 9.86
N ALA A 51 -5.94 -0.68 8.58
CA ALA A 51 -6.23 0.36 7.61
C ALA A 51 -7.51 1.12 7.97
N LYS A 52 -8.57 0.43 8.40
CA LYS A 52 -9.79 1.06 8.93
C LYS A 52 -9.54 1.85 10.21
N ALA A 53 -8.72 1.34 11.12
CA ALA A 53 -8.35 2.08 12.32
C ALA A 53 -7.60 3.37 11.94
N LYS A 54 -6.61 3.27 11.06
CA LYS A 54 -5.81 4.43 10.61
C LYS A 54 -6.67 5.46 9.86
N ASP A 55 -7.56 5.02 8.99
CA ASP A 55 -8.53 5.87 8.26
C ASP A 55 -9.50 6.59 9.19
N ALA A 56 -9.91 5.96 10.30
CA ALA A 56 -10.76 6.60 11.31
C ALA A 56 -10.05 7.67 12.16
N TRP A 57 -8.71 7.75 12.11
CA TRP A 57 -7.89 8.71 12.83
C TRP A 57 -7.29 9.82 11.93
N GLU A 58 -7.58 9.81 10.62
CA GLU A 58 -7.21 10.88 9.67
C GLU A 58 -8.39 11.82 9.42
#